data_AF-A0A3P7YU82-F1
#
_entry.id   AF-A0A3P7YU82-F1
#
_cell.length_a   1.000
_cell.length_b   1.000
_cell.length_c   1.000
_cell.angle_alpha   90.00
_cell.angle_beta   90.00
_cell.angle_gamma   90.00
#
_symmetry.space_group_name_H-M   'P 1'
#
loop_
_entity.id
_entity.type
_entity.pdbx_description
1 polymer ?
#
loop_
_entity_poly.entity_id
_entity_poly.type
_entity_poly.pdbx_seq_one_letter_code
_entity_poly.pdbx_strand_id
1 'polypeptide(L)'
;MKNIWNSEQLSINIKVRIFSTNIKTVLLYGSETCRTTTTIIKKIQLFINSRLRKVLNIHWPDAINNRLLWEGMDQLTTAEEIRKRRLTYFGHTLRKSSKFITRQVLT
;
A
#
# COMPACT_ATOMS: atom_id res chain seq x y z
N MET A 1 16.08 -6.66 -11.44
CA MET A 1 15.41 -6.03 -10.27
C MET A 1 16.05 -6.33 -8.90
N LYS A 2 17.06 -7.22 -8.76
CA LYS A 2 17.73 -7.46 -7.45
C LYS A 2 18.70 -6.32 -7.04
N ASN A 3 19.24 -5.60 -8.02
CA ASN A 3 20.40 -4.72 -7.83
C ASN A 3 20.03 -3.39 -7.16
N ILE A 4 18.81 -2.88 -7.41
CA ILE A 4 18.35 -1.59 -6.86
C ILE A 4 18.14 -1.68 -5.34
N TRP A 5 17.61 -2.80 -4.85
CA TRP A 5 17.32 -2.99 -3.43
C TRP A 5 18.58 -3.33 -2.63
N ASN A 6 19.54 -4.01 -3.25
CA ASN A 6 20.80 -4.39 -2.61
C ASN A 6 21.89 -3.30 -2.70
N SER A 7 21.66 -2.20 -3.45
CA SER A 7 22.66 -1.14 -3.60
C SER A 7 22.78 -0.31 -2.32
N GLU A 8 23.99 -0.19 -1.77
CA GLU A 8 24.30 0.68 -0.63
C GLU A 8 24.28 2.17 -1.00
N GLN A 9 24.35 2.51 -2.29
CA GLN A 9 24.36 3.89 -2.78
C GLN A 9 23.05 4.63 -2.53
N LEU A 10 21.94 3.89 -2.39
CA LEU A 10 20.62 4.45 -2.12
C LEU A 10 20.34 4.35 -0.63
N SER A 11 20.14 5.51 0.01
CA SER A 11 19.71 5.54 1.40
C SER A 11 18.37 4.81 1.58
N ILE A 12 18.20 4.19 2.74
CA ILE A 12 17.00 3.44 3.10
C ILE A 12 15.73 4.27 2.88
N ASN A 13 15.77 5.55 3.25
CA ASN A 13 14.66 6.49 3.08
C ASN A 13 14.24 6.67 1.62
N ILE A 14 15.20 6.74 0.68
CA ILE A 14 14.90 6.85 -0.75
C ILE A 14 14.26 5.57 -1.27
N LYS A 15 14.79 4.40 -0.88
CA LYS A 15 14.22 3.10 -1.29
C LYS A 15 12.80 2.90 -0.76
N VAL A 16 12.55 3.25 0.50
CA VAL A 16 11.23 3.24 1.13
C VAL A 16 10.27 4.17 0.38
N ARG A 17 10.71 5.37 0.02
CA ARG A 17 9.89 6.32 -0.75
C ARG A 17 9.53 5.77 -2.12
N ILE A 18 10.49 5.18 -2.85
CA ILE A 18 10.24 4.54 -4.16
C ILE A 18 9.26 3.37 -4.03
N PHE A 19 9.41 2.55 -2.98
CA PHE A 19 8.48 1.46 -2.68
C PHE A 19 7.06 2.00 -2.42
N SER A 20 6.94 3.05 -1.62
CA SER A 20 5.66 3.69 -1.27
C SER A 20 4.98 4.37 -2.48
N THR A 21 5.74 4.90 -3.43
CA THR A 21 5.17 5.59 -4.60
C THR A 21 4.86 4.68 -5.77
N ASN A 22 5.59 3.58 -5.96
CA ASN A 22 5.41 2.70 -7.13
C ASN A 22 4.73 1.38 -6.76
N ILE A 23 5.32 0.63 -5.83
CA ILE A 23 4.82 -0.72 -5.50
C ILE A 23 3.51 -0.63 -4.74
N LYS A 24 3.45 0.26 -3.74
CA LYS A 24 2.26 0.43 -2.91
C LYS A 24 1.09 1.02 -3.70
N THR A 25 1.34 1.96 -4.62
CA THR A 25 0.28 2.57 -5.43
C THR A 25 -0.34 1.59 -6.42
N VAL A 26 0.46 0.79 -7.12
CA VAL A 26 -0.01 -0.25 -8.04
C VAL A 26 -0.83 -1.31 -7.30
N LEU A 27 -0.35 -1.73 -6.12
CA LEU A 27 -1.04 -2.72 -5.30
C LEU A 27 -2.39 -2.20 -4.76
N LEU A 28 -2.41 -0.94 -4.31
CA LEU A 28 -3.62 -0.30 -3.82
C LEU A 28 -4.65 -0.08 -4.93
N TYR A 29 -4.22 0.34 -6.12
CA TYR A 29 -5.11 0.54 -7.27
C TYR A 29 -5.86 -0.75 -7.65
N GLY A 30 -5.17 -1.89 -7.71
CA GLY A 30 -5.82 -3.18 -7.94
C GLY A 30 -6.79 -3.59 -6.82
N SER A 31 -6.51 -3.18 -5.58
CA SER A 31 -7.39 -3.47 -4.43
C SER A 31 -8.59 -2.53 -4.31
N GLU A 32 -8.55 -1.36 -4.93
CA GLU A 32 -9.64 -0.37 -4.91
C GLU A 32 -10.89 -0.94 -5.61
N THR A 33 -10.68 -1.59 -6.76
CA THR A 33 -11.73 -2.16 -7.62
C THR A 33 -12.07 -3.61 -7.29
N CYS A 34 -11.20 -4.32 -6.57
CA CYS A 34 -11.44 -5.72 -6.18
C CYS A 34 -12.23 -5.83 -4.86
N ARG A 35 -13.02 -6.91 -4.72
CA ARG A 35 -13.69 -7.24 -3.46
C ARG A 35 -12.64 -7.48 -2.37
N THR A 36 -12.52 -6.56 -1.42
CA THR A 36 -11.55 -6.67 -0.32
C THR A 36 -12.11 -7.59 0.76
N THR A 37 -11.77 -8.86 0.68
CA THR A 37 -11.94 -9.76 1.83
C THR A 37 -10.80 -9.53 2.82
N THR A 38 -11.05 -9.82 4.10
CA THR A 38 -10.02 -9.77 5.15
C THR A 38 -8.82 -10.66 4.81
N THR A 39 -9.04 -11.74 4.04
CA THR A 39 -7.99 -12.63 3.54
C THR A 39 -7.11 -11.99 2.47
N ILE A 40 -7.68 -11.22 1.54
CA ILE A 40 -6.91 -10.51 0.51
C ILE A 40 -6.09 -9.38 1.14
N ILE A 41 -6.67 -8.62 2.07
CA ILE A 41 -5.96 -7.56 2.80
C ILE A 41 -4.77 -8.14 3.56
N LYS A 42 -4.95 -9.26 4.27
CA LYS A 42 -3.86 -9.97 4.96
C LYS A 42 -2.75 -10.41 3.99
N LYS A 43 -3.11 -10.96 2.83
CA LYS A 43 -2.13 -11.36 1.79
C LYS A 43 -1.34 -10.15 1.26
N ILE A 44 -2.01 -9.02 1.01
CA ILE A 44 -1.40 -7.76 0.60
C ILE A 44 -0.42 -7.26 1.68
N GLN A 45 -0.81 -7.28 2.94
CA GLN A 45 0.06 -6.90 4.06
C GLN A 45 1.29 -7.81 4.17
N LEU A 46 1.12 -9.13 4.05
CA LEU A 46 2.24 -10.07 4.04
C LEU A 46 3.21 -9.80 2.89
N PHE A 47 2.68 -9.50 1.69
CA PHE A 47 3.49 -9.14 0.54
C PHE A 47 4.29 -7.85 0.78
N ILE A 48 3.64 -6.80 1.29
CA ILE A 48 4.29 -5.53 1.65
C ILE A 48 5.40 -5.77 2.68
N ASN A 49 5.12 -6.50 3.76
CA ASN A 49 6.09 -6.80 4.81
C ASN A 49 7.29 -7.57 4.26
N SER A 50 7.05 -8.59 3.42
CA SER A 50 8.12 -9.37 2.80
C SER A 50 9.01 -8.52 1.90
N ARG A 51 8.42 -7.61 1.11
CA ARG A 51 9.18 -6.71 0.25
C ARG A 51 9.94 -5.68 1.06
N LEU A 52 9.31 -5.07 2.06
CA LEU A 52 9.94 -4.07 2.92
C LEU A 52 11.16 -4.63 3.66
N ARG A 53 11.09 -5.87 4.18
CA ARG A 53 12.26 -6.53 4.78
C ARG A 53 13.43 -6.68 3.79
N LYS A 54 13.15 -7.00 2.52
CA LYS A 54 14.19 -7.03 1.47
C LYS A 54 14.75 -5.64 1.16
N VAL A 55 13.93 -4.60 1.21
CA VAL A 55 14.36 -3.20 0.99
C VAL A 55 15.28 -2.71 2.10
N LEU A 56 14.96 -3.08 3.34
CA LEU A 56 15.73 -2.76 4.54
C LEU A 56 16.96 -3.67 4.72
N ASN A 57 17.20 -4.60 3.79
CA ASN A 57 18.27 -5.59 3.85
C ASN A 57 18.29 -6.45 5.13
N ILE A 58 17.13 -6.63 5.78
CA ILE A 58 16.99 -7.42 7.00
C ILE A 58 17.12 -8.90 6.63
N HIS A 59 18.17 -9.55 7.12
CA HIS A 59 18.40 -10.97 6.94
C HIS A 59 17.88 -11.75 8.14
N TRP A 60 17.54 -13.02 7.92
CA TRP A 60 17.39 -13.96 9.03
C TRP A 60 18.77 -14.08 9.69
N PRO A 61 18.94 -13.91 11.02
CA PRO A 61 18.01 -14.16 12.12
C PRO A 61 17.38 -12.91 12.77
N ASP A 62 17.52 -11.72 12.17
CA ASP A 62 16.99 -10.48 12.74
C ASP A 62 15.45 -10.48 12.72
N ALA A 63 14.86 -10.98 13.80
CA ALA A 63 13.43 -11.08 14.01
C ALA A 63 12.85 -9.73 14.46
N ILE A 64 12.94 -8.73 13.57
CA ILE A 64 12.29 -7.43 13.81
C ILE A 64 10.78 -7.65 13.86
N ASN A 65 10.16 -7.22 14.95
CA ASN A 65 8.71 -7.23 15.11
C ASN A 65 8.08 -6.37 14.00
N ASN A 66 7.01 -6.86 13.39
CA ASN A 66 6.25 -6.11 12.39
C ASN A 66 5.85 -4.73 12.91
N ARG A 67 5.53 -4.58 14.21
CA ARG A 67 5.18 -3.28 14.79
C ARG A 67 6.32 -2.27 14.71
N LEU A 68 7.55 -2.68 15.05
CA LEU A 68 8.75 -1.83 15.00
C LEU A 68 9.09 -1.41 13.56
N LEU A 69 8.87 -2.33 12.61
CA LEU A 69 9.00 -2.06 11.17
C LEU A 69 8.04 -0.95 10.70
N TRP A 70 6.84 -0.88 11.25
CA TRP A 70 5.82 0.12 10.91
C TRP A 70 6.02 1.45 11.64
N GLU A 71 6.46 1.42 12.91
CA GLU A 71 6.75 2.63 13.70
C GLU A 71 7.85 3.49 13.05
N GLY A 72 8.86 2.87 12.44
CA GLY A 72 9.90 3.59 11.68
C GLY A 72 9.44 4.17 10.34
N MET A 73 8.23 3.85 9.89
CA MET A 73 7.70 4.24 8.57
C MET A 73 6.59 5.30 8.63
N ASP A 74 6.01 5.55 9.81
CA ASP A 74 4.89 6.50 10.02
C ASP A 74 3.72 6.31 9.02
N GLN A 75 3.43 5.07 8.62
CA GLN A 75 2.43 4.79 7.57
C GLN A 75 1.12 4.22 8.12
N LEU A 76 0.01 4.67 7.52
CA LEU A 76 -1.32 4.05 7.68
C LEU A 76 -1.27 2.56 7.31
N THR A 77 -2.05 1.75 8.03
CA THR A 77 -2.19 0.35 7.68
C THR A 77 -2.83 0.22 6.30
N THR A 78 -2.48 -0.83 5.56
CA THR A 78 -3.01 -1.07 4.21
C THR A 78 -4.55 -1.05 4.18
N ALA A 79 -5.20 -1.54 5.23
CA ALA A 79 -6.66 -1.54 5.35
C ALA A 79 -7.24 -0.12 5.43
N GLU A 80 -6.65 0.75 6.26
CA GLU A 80 -7.08 2.14 6.43
C GLU A 80 -6.84 2.95 5.16
N GLU A 81 -5.74 2.70 4.47
CA GLU A 81 -5.41 3.41 3.23
C GLU A 81 -6.36 3.04 2.09
N ILE A 82 -6.72 1.75 1.98
CA ILE A 82 -7.77 1.29 1.07
C ILE A 82 -9.12 1.93 1.42
N ARG A 83 -9.48 1.98 2.71
CA ARG A 83 -10.74 2.61 3.16
C ARG A 83 -10.76 4.09 2.81
N LYS A 84 -9.68 4.82 3.07
CA LYS A 84 -9.53 6.24 2.74
C LYS A 84 -9.69 6.47 1.24
N ARG A 85 -8.97 5.72 0.39
CA ARG A 85 -9.06 5.82 -1.08
C ARG A 85 -10.47 5.56 -1.60
N ARG A 86 -11.16 4.54 -1.07
CA ARG A 86 -12.55 4.25 -1.44
C ARG A 86 -13.50 5.37 -1.04
N LEU A 87 -13.36 5.92 0.16
CA LEU A 87 -14.15 7.07 0.58
C LEU A 87 -13.88 8.31 -0.27
N THR A 88 -12.62 8.56 -0.65
CA THR A 88 -12.26 9.63 -1.57
C THR A 88 -12.88 9.43 -2.96
N TYR A 89 -12.83 8.21 -3.51
CA TYR A 89 -13.44 7.87 -4.80
C TYR A 89 -14.98 8.00 -4.77
N PHE A 90 -15.60 7.53 -3.69
CA PHE A 90 -17.03 7.68 -3.46
C PHE A 90 -17.42 9.17 -3.38
N GLY A 91 -16.69 9.97 -2.61
CA GLY A 91 -16.89 11.42 -2.54
C GLY A 91 -16.69 12.13 -3.89
N HIS A 92 -15.71 11.71 -4.69
CA HIS A 92 -15.56 12.20 -6.06
C HIS A 92 -16.77 11.87 -6.93
N THR A 93 -17.35 10.69 -6.78
CA THR A 93 -18.51 10.26 -7.56
C THR A 93 -19.78 11.01 -7.14
N LEU A 94 -19.98 11.24 -5.83
CA LEU A 94 -21.11 12.01 -5.31
C LEU A 94 -21.08 13.49 -5.73
N ARG A 95 -19.90 14.08 -5.89
CA ARG A 95 -19.74 15.46 -6.38
C ARG A 95 -20.09 15.63 -7.87
N LYS A 96 -20.25 14.54 -8.63
CA LYS A 96 -20.67 14.61 -10.04
C LYS A 96 -22.16 14.97 -10.16
N SER A 97 -22.53 15.60 -11.29
CA SER A 97 -23.93 15.85 -11.64
C SER A 97 -24.74 14.54 -11.68
N SER A 98 -26.03 14.60 -11.35
CA SER A 98 -26.97 13.45 -11.38
C SER A 98 -27.13 12.83 -12.77
N LYS A 99 -26.68 13.52 -13.82
CA LYS A 99 -26.67 13.01 -15.20
C LYS A 99 -25.62 11.91 -15.43
N PHE A 100 -24.61 11.78 -14.56
CA PHE A 100 -23.58 10.75 -14.72
C PHE A 100 -24.07 9.40 -14.20
N ILE A 101 -23.98 8.38 -15.06
CA ILE A 101 -24.31 6.97 -14.77
C ILE A 101 -23.63 6.50 -13.47
N THR A 102 -22.39 6.90 -13.23
CA THR A 102 -21.64 6.54 -12.02
C THR A 102 -22.28 7.04 -10.71
N ARG A 103 -23.01 8.16 -10.74
CA ARG A 103 -23.75 8.66 -9.58
C ARG A 103 -25.13 8.02 -9.47
N GLN A 104 -25.78 7.74 -10.60
CA GLN A 104 -27.09 7.06 -10.63
C GLN A 104 -27.00 5.64 -10.07
N VAL A 105 -25.93 4.91 -10.37
CA VAL A 105 -25.69 3.56 -9.81
C VAL A 105 -25.49 3.55 -8.29
N LEU A 106 -25.13 4.69 -7.70
CA LEU A 106 -24.93 4.85 -6.25
C LEU A 106 -26.17 5.37 -5.50
N THR A 107 -27.21 5.79 -6.23
CA THR A 107 -28.48 6.31 -5.66
C THR A 107 -29.53 5.21 -5.71
#